data_AF-M1CLT4-F1
#
_entry.id   AF-M1CLT4-F1
#
_cell.length_a   1.000
_cell.length_b   1.000
_cell.length_c   1.000
_cell.angle_alpha   90.00
_cell.angle_beta   90.00
_cell.angle_gamma   90.00
#
_symmetry.space_group_name_H-M   'P 1'
#
loop_
_entity.id
_entity.type
_entity.pdbx_description
1 polymer ?
#
loop_
_entity_poly.entity_id
_entity_poly.type
_entity_poly.pdbx_seq_one_letter_code
_entity_poly.pdbx_strand_id
1 'polypeptide(L)'
;MVSEVQRTLCTTLSEFNGNLEDEGELEILIDQQFEALHTTLKIPYKSSEARMMVSKRFLTLFRTGKLGPFILDDVPVTSDSAS
;
A
#
# COMPACT_ATOMS: atom_id res chain seq x y z
N MET A 1 9.50 11.06 -3.68
CA MET A 1 9.56 9.69 -3.11
C MET A 1 8.31 9.33 -2.32
N VAL A 2 8.05 9.93 -1.14
CA VAL A 2 6.83 9.60 -0.36
C VAL A 2 5.54 9.94 -1.13
N SER A 3 5.47 11.13 -1.72
CA SER A 3 4.35 11.56 -2.56
C SER A 3 4.14 10.71 -3.81
N GLU A 4 5.20 10.11 -4.34
CA GLU A 4 5.12 9.20 -5.48
C GLU A 4 4.59 7.83 -5.05
N VAL A 5 5.04 7.31 -3.90
CA VAL A 5 4.50 6.09 -3.29
C VAL A 5 3.01 6.25 -3.01
N GLN A 6 2.59 7.35 -2.38
CA GLN A 6 1.18 7.65 -2.12
C GLN A 6 0.36 7.75 -3.41
N ARG A 7 0.88 8.47 -4.43
CA ARG A 7 0.23 8.56 -5.73
C ARG A 7 0.07 7.18 -6.37
N THR A 8 1.11 6.35 -6.36
CA THR A 8 1.04 4.99 -6.91
C THR A 8 -0.04 4.16 -6.22
N LEU A 9 -0.15 4.20 -4.90
CA LEU A 9 -1.20 3.49 -4.14
C LEU A 9 -2.59 4.02 -4.49
N CYS A 10 -2.79 5.35 -4.51
CA CYS A 10 -4.07 5.94 -4.89
C CYS A 10 -4.49 5.57 -6.31
N THR A 11 -3.56 5.68 -7.27
CA THR A 11 -3.84 5.40 -8.68
C THR A 11 -4.20 3.93 -8.87
N THR A 12 -3.38 3.01 -8.36
CA THR A 12 -3.65 1.57 -8.47
C THR A 12 -4.96 1.17 -7.79
N LEU A 13 -5.26 1.72 -6.60
CA LEU A 13 -6.55 1.51 -5.93
C LEU A 13 -7.73 2.06 -6.73
N SER A 14 -7.60 3.26 -7.30
CA SER A 14 -8.70 3.91 -8.05
C SER A 14 -8.98 3.22 -9.39
N GLU A 15 -7.96 2.61 -9.98
CA GLU A 15 -8.05 1.85 -11.24
C GLU A 15 -8.46 0.39 -11.02
N PHE A 16 -8.39 -0.09 -9.77
CA PHE A 16 -8.79 -1.44 -9.42
C PHE A 16 -10.31 -1.58 -9.44
N ASN A 17 -10.81 -2.52 -10.24
CA ASN A 17 -12.24 -2.78 -10.41
C ASN A 17 -12.69 -4.06 -9.68
N GLY A 18 -11.88 -4.59 -8.77
CA GLY A 18 -12.23 -5.75 -7.95
C GLY A 18 -12.87 -5.36 -6.62
N ASN A 19 -13.53 -6.32 -6.00
CA ASN A 19 -14.12 -6.26 -4.68
C ASN A 19 -13.05 -6.34 -3.59
N LEU A 20 -12.94 -5.29 -2.78
CA LEU A 20 -12.00 -5.24 -1.65
C LEU A 20 -12.42 -6.15 -0.48
N GLU A 21 -13.69 -6.59 -0.44
CA GLU A 21 -14.18 -7.55 0.57
C GLU A 21 -13.88 -9.01 0.20
N ASP A 22 -13.50 -9.29 -1.05
CA ASP A 22 -13.05 -10.61 -1.47
C ASP A 22 -11.54 -10.74 -1.27
N GLU A 23 -11.12 -11.73 -0.47
CA GLU A 23 -9.71 -11.93 -0.12
C GLU A 23 -8.82 -12.20 -1.35
N GLY A 24 -9.34 -12.92 -2.34
CA GLY A 24 -8.60 -13.23 -3.57
C GLY A 24 -8.41 -12.00 -4.45
N GLU A 25 -9.45 -11.18 -4.59
CA GLU A 25 -9.34 -9.92 -5.33
C GLU A 25 -8.47 -8.89 -4.58
N LEU A 26 -8.52 -8.87 -3.24
CA LEU A 26 -7.61 -8.05 -2.44
C LEU A 26 -6.14 -8.48 -2.62
N GLU A 27 -5.85 -9.78 -2.67
CA GLU A 27 -4.50 -10.29 -2.96
C GLU A 27 -4.00 -9.80 -4.34
N ILE A 28 -4.87 -9.81 -5.35
CA ILE A 28 -4.55 -9.28 -6.69
C ILE A 28 -4.19 -7.79 -6.63
N LEU A 29 -4.96 -6.99 -5.89
CA LEU A 29 -4.64 -5.57 -5.70
C LEU A 29 -3.28 -5.37 -5.03
N ILE A 30 -2.96 -6.17 -4.00
CA ILE A 30 -1.67 -6.12 -3.31
C ILE A 30 -0.54 -6.43 -4.30
N ASP A 31 -0.66 -7.48 -5.10
CA ASP A 31 0.36 -7.82 -6.10
C ASP A 31 0.56 -6.70 -7.12
N GLN A 32 -0.53 -6.11 -7.65
CA GLN A 32 -0.47 -4.96 -8.57
C GLN A 32 0.23 -3.75 -7.93
N GLN A 33 -0.10 -3.44 -6.68
CA GLN A 33 0.56 -2.36 -5.93
C GLN A 33 2.05 -2.61 -5.75
N PHE A 34 2.45 -3.85 -5.44
CA PHE A 34 3.86 -4.20 -5.27
C PHE A 34 4.66 -4.07 -6.56
N GLU A 35 4.10 -4.48 -7.70
CA GLU A 35 4.71 -4.29 -9.02
C GLU A 35 4.85 -2.80 -9.39
N ALA A 36 3.82 -2.00 -9.12
CA ALA A 36 3.89 -0.56 -9.36
C ALA A 36 4.92 0.12 -8.45
N LEU A 37 4.94 -0.24 -7.16
CA LEU A 37 5.90 0.26 -6.17
C LEU A 37 7.33 -0.14 -6.48
N HIS A 38 7.56 -1.30 -7.09
CA HIS A 38 8.89 -1.71 -7.53
C HIS A 38 9.51 -0.63 -8.45
N THR A 39 8.74 -0.16 -9.43
CA THR A 39 9.15 0.92 -10.34
C THR A 39 9.29 2.25 -9.60
N THR A 40 8.31 2.63 -8.78
CA THR A 40 8.31 3.89 -8.02
C THR A 40 9.50 4.00 -7.06
N LEU A 41 9.88 2.90 -6.41
CA LEU A 41 10.99 2.82 -5.46
C LEU A 41 12.34 2.61 -6.14
N LYS A 42 12.38 2.50 -7.47
CA LYS A 42 13.58 2.30 -8.30
C LYS A 42 14.37 1.07 -7.85
N ILE A 43 13.66 -0.03 -7.57
CA ILE A 43 14.30 -1.28 -7.16
C ILE A 43 14.86 -1.97 -8.41
N PRO A 44 16.06 -2.56 -8.36
CA PRO A 44 16.62 -3.26 -9.51
C PRO A 44 15.77 -4.49 -9.90
N TYR A 45 15.28 -4.50 -11.15
CA TYR A 45 14.41 -5.54 -11.73
C TYR A 45 14.97 -6.97 -11.69
N LYS A 46 16.29 -7.12 -11.52
CA LYS A 46 17.00 -8.42 -11.50
C LYS A 46 17.15 -9.01 -10.10
N SER A 47 16.56 -8.39 -9.09
CA SER A 47 16.63 -8.96 -7.75
C SER A 47 15.55 -10.01 -7.57
N SER A 48 15.97 -11.25 -7.29
CA SER A 48 15.09 -12.30 -6.75
C SER A 48 14.38 -11.88 -5.45
N GLU A 49 14.83 -10.77 -4.84
CA GLU A 49 14.32 -10.19 -3.61
C GLU A 49 13.55 -8.88 -3.84
N ALA A 50 13.18 -8.55 -5.08
CA ALA A 50 12.49 -7.31 -5.44
C ALA A 50 11.27 -7.06 -4.54
N ARG A 51 10.40 -8.07 -4.39
CA ARG A 51 9.22 -8.01 -3.50
C ARG A 51 9.61 -7.74 -2.05
N MET A 52 10.61 -8.45 -1.52
CA MET A 52 11.12 -8.21 -0.16
C MET A 52 11.67 -6.79 0.03
N MET A 53 12.36 -6.24 -0.97
CA MET A 53 12.88 -4.87 -0.90
C MET A 53 11.77 -3.82 -0.96
N VAL A 54 10.73 -4.03 -1.78
CA VAL A 54 9.52 -3.20 -1.76
C VAL A 54 8.91 -3.26 -0.36
N SER A 55 8.70 -4.45 0.20
CA SER A 55 8.14 -4.63 1.55
C SER A 55 8.93 -3.86 2.61
N LYS A 56 10.27 -3.99 2.61
CA LYS A 56 11.15 -3.30 3.59
C LYS A 56 11.02 -1.78 3.51
N ARG A 57 11.03 -1.22 2.30
CA ARG A 57 10.87 0.23 2.09
C ARG A 57 9.48 0.71 2.48
N PHE A 58 8.47 -0.04 2.09
CA PHE A 58 7.09 0.28 2.41
C PHE A 58 6.82 0.27 3.93
N LEU A 59 7.26 -0.80 4.62
CA LEU A 59 7.23 -0.89 6.09
C LEU A 59 7.99 0.24 6.79
N THR A 60 9.12 0.67 6.22
CA THR A 60 9.88 1.79 6.79
C THR A 60 9.10 3.10 6.71
N LEU A 61 8.45 3.37 5.58
CA LEU A 61 7.62 4.57 5.41
C LEU A 61 6.40 4.56 6.34
N PHE A 62 5.77 3.40 6.52
CA PHE A 62 4.68 3.21 7.46
C PHE A 62 5.13 3.48 8.92
N ARG A 63 6.17 2.78 9.38
CA ARG A 63 6.69 2.90 10.76
C ARG A 63 7.22 4.29 11.11
N THR A 64 7.68 5.05 10.12
CA THR A 64 8.17 6.42 10.32
C THR A 64 7.08 7.48 10.17
N GLY A 65 5.81 7.08 10.03
CA GLY A 65 4.67 7.98 9.86
C GLY A 65 4.67 8.75 8.53
N LYS A 66 5.61 8.42 7.62
CA LYS A 66 5.77 9.13 6.35
C LYS A 66 4.69 8.78 5.35
N LEU A 67 4.05 7.62 5.46
CA LEU A 67 2.91 7.27 4.61
C LEU A 67 1.64 8.08 4.93
N GLY A 68 1.56 8.67 6.14
CA GLY A 68 0.33 9.34 6.61
C GLY A 68 -0.80 8.33 6.87
N PRO A 69 -2.08 8.78 6.89
CA PRO A 69 -3.26 7.93 7.12
C PRO A 69 -3.63 7.07 5.89
N PHE A 70 -2.64 6.59 5.14
CA PHE A 70 -2.83 5.67 4.03
C PHE A 70 -2.88 4.23 4.56
N ILE A 71 -3.98 3.91 5.23
CA ILE A 71 -4.35 2.54 5.57
C ILE A 71 -5.76 2.32 5.03
N LEU A 72 -5.99 1.14 4.46
CA LEU A 72 -7.31 0.71 4.00
C LEU A 72 -8.21 0.28 5.17
N ASP A 73 -7.64 0.19 6.37
CA ASP A 73 -8.40 -0.09 7.58
C ASP A 73 -9.15 1.17 8.02
N ASP A 74 -10.48 1.06 8.09
CA ASP A 74 -11.29 1.97 8.87
C ASP A 74 -10.85 1.84 10.33
N VAL A 75 -10.20 2.88 10.86
CA VAL A 75 -10.04 2.99 12.30
C VAL A 75 -11.44 3.22 12.86
N PRO A 76 -11.99 2.29 13.67
CA PRO A 76 -13.31 2.51 14.24
C PRO A 76 -13.26 3.81 15.02
N VAL A 77 -14.07 4.78 14.61
CA VAL A 77 -14.30 6.00 15.38
C VAL A 77 -14.85 5.53 16.70
N THR A 78 -14.03 5.58 17.75
CA THR A 78 -14.49 5.39 19.10
C THR A 78 -15.52 6.49 19.32
N SER A 79 -16.79 6.11 19.22
CA SER A 79 -17.87 6.93 19.72
C SER A 79 -17.63 6.94 21.22
N ASP A 80 -17.02 8.02 21.71
CA ASP A 80 -17.04 8.38 23.12
C ASP A 80 -18.50 8.67 23.50
N SER A 81 -19.32 7.63 23.51
CA SER A 81 -20.61 7.61 24.18
C SER A 81 -20.31 7.40 25.67
N ALA A 82 -19.64 8.40 26.26
CA ALA A 82 -19.71 8.63 27.68
C ALA A 82 -21.09 9.23 27.95
N SER A 83 -22.02 8.39 28.42
CA SER A 83 -23.23 8.80 29.14
C SER A 83 -23.16 8.26 30.55
#